data_AF-A0A434RSN6-F1
#
_entry.id   AF-A0A434RSN6-F1
#
_cell.length_a   1.000
_cell.length_b   1.000
_cell.length_c   1.000
_cell.angle_alpha   90.00
_cell.angle_beta   90.00
_cell.angle_gamma   90.00
#
_symmetry.space_group_name_H-M   'P 1'
#
loop_
_entity.id
_entity.type
_entity.pdbx_description
1 polymer ?
#
loop_
_entity_poly.entity_id
_entity_poly.type
_entity_poly.pdbx_seq_one_letter_code
_entity_poly.pdbx_strand_id
1 'polypeptide(L)'
;IAFRAVEMLREAGVPEDIIQLLPGDGASVGAPLTADPRIAGVCFTGSTEVAKLIEKQLAETAAPDAMLIAETGGLNAMIVDSTALPEQAVRDILASAFQSAGQRCSALRVLYVQKDVEKKMLAMLKGAMEALNVGDPWLISTDVGPVIDDEAQASIGDYCKKKGLEGRLIAKLEAPAAGRFVAPHVFRVKGIEEMEREVFGPVLHVATFDADDIDAVIAGINRKGYGLTFGLHTRIEGRVQHFVDGIHAGNIYVNRNQIGAVVGSQPFGGEGLSGTGPKAGGPHYLRRFREGPQAGTEVGDGHKVTATELADNLPDPTLGGWSTRPDRVAILRKHLRGKGAAAIAAAGGLDFGQVDLPGPTGEANTLSLAPRGRVLCLGPDAETLLAQTIQALAAGNAVLAVAPGAPAALSALTGKGLPLAAIDGRPDPVEARSLRVDVVAFSGTPEAARIVRKVVAERAGPIVPLISEVLNPAAYAHERAVCVDTTAAGGNASLLAAA
;
A
#
# COMPACT_ATOMS: atom_id res chain seq x y z
N ILE A 1 7.68 -8.55 -25.16
CA ILE A 1 8.65 -8.49 -24.04
C ILE A 1 8.58 -9.71 -23.13
N ALA A 2 7.41 -10.11 -22.60
CA ALA A 2 7.28 -11.28 -21.71
C ALA A 2 7.83 -12.59 -22.29
N PHE A 3 7.55 -12.88 -23.56
CA PHE A 3 8.16 -14.00 -24.29
C PHE A 3 9.68 -14.01 -24.21
N ARG A 4 10.32 -12.87 -24.50
CA ARG A 4 11.79 -12.75 -24.44
C ARG A 4 12.34 -12.91 -23.02
N ALA A 5 11.61 -12.45 -22.00
CA ALA A 5 12.02 -12.63 -20.61
C ALA A 5 12.01 -14.11 -20.20
N VAL A 6 10.97 -14.86 -20.57
CA VAL A 6 10.90 -16.31 -20.31
C VAL A 6 11.96 -17.07 -21.09
N GLU A 7 12.22 -16.67 -22.34
CA GLU A 7 13.32 -17.22 -23.14
C GLU A 7 14.68 -17.01 -22.44
N MET A 8 14.97 -15.81 -21.94
CA MET A 8 16.20 -15.52 -21.20
C MET A 8 16.31 -16.31 -19.88
N LEU A 9 15.20 -16.51 -19.16
CA LEU A 9 15.19 -17.34 -17.95
C LEU A 9 15.51 -18.81 -18.26
N ARG A 10 15.00 -19.32 -19.39
CA ARG A 10 15.33 -20.67 -19.87
C ARG A 10 16.78 -20.78 -20.32
N GLU A 11 17.30 -19.78 -21.05
CA GLU A 11 18.72 -19.66 -21.41
C GLU A 11 19.62 -19.65 -20.16
N ALA A 12 19.17 -19.04 -19.06
CA ALA A 12 19.86 -19.00 -17.78
C ALA A 12 19.74 -20.31 -16.96
N GLY A 13 19.00 -21.31 -17.44
CA GLY A 13 18.88 -22.64 -16.84
C GLY A 13 17.59 -22.91 -16.07
N VAL A 14 16.59 -22.03 -16.10
CA VAL A 14 15.26 -22.34 -15.54
C VAL A 14 14.57 -23.40 -16.42
N PRO A 15 14.20 -24.58 -15.87
CA PRO A 15 13.57 -25.63 -16.67
C PRO A 15 12.21 -25.20 -17.25
N GLU A 16 11.87 -25.74 -18.42
CA GLU A 16 10.62 -25.43 -19.13
C GLU A 16 9.36 -25.84 -18.35
N ASP A 17 9.43 -26.93 -17.59
CA ASP A 17 8.35 -27.40 -16.74
C ASP A 17 8.15 -26.54 -15.47
N ILE A 18 9.16 -25.74 -15.10
CA ILE A 18 9.11 -24.78 -13.98
C ILE A 18 8.56 -23.41 -14.42
N ILE A 19 8.85 -22.96 -15.65
CA ILE A 19 8.36 -21.68 -16.17
C ILE A 19 7.63 -21.82 -17.51
N GLN A 20 6.32 -21.56 -17.45
CA GLN A 20 5.43 -21.60 -18.61
C GLN A 20 4.84 -20.21 -18.88
N LEU A 21 4.81 -19.80 -20.15
CA LEU A 21 4.20 -18.55 -20.58
C LEU A 21 2.89 -18.86 -21.30
N LEU A 22 1.80 -18.26 -20.83
CA LEU A 22 0.48 -18.40 -21.41
C LEU A 22 -0.05 -17.02 -21.83
N PRO A 23 0.19 -16.58 -23.08
CA PRO A 23 -0.36 -15.33 -23.59
C PRO A 23 -1.86 -15.44 -23.79
N GLY A 24 -2.61 -14.43 -23.35
CA GLY A 24 -4.03 -14.30 -23.57
C GLY A 24 -4.62 -13.18 -22.73
N ASP A 25 -5.92 -12.95 -22.88
CA ASP A 25 -6.64 -11.95 -22.10
C ASP A 25 -7.09 -12.49 -20.73
N GLY A 26 -7.61 -11.59 -19.91
CA GLY A 26 -8.06 -11.94 -18.56
C GLY A 26 -9.20 -12.96 -18.54
N ALA A 27 -10.10 -12.95 -19.54
CA ALA A 27 -11.27 -13.82 -19.55
C ALA A 27 -10.94 -15.24 -20.02
N SER A 28 -10.07 -15.37 -21.03
CA SER A 28 -9.73 -16.63 -21.68
C SER A 28 -8.57 -17.37 -21.00
N VAL A 29 -7.63 -16.66 -20.37
CA VAL A 29 -6.44 -17.25 -19.74
C VAL A 29 -6.38 -16.95 -18.25
N GLY A 30 -6.52 -15.68 -17.86
CA GLY A 30 -6.38 -15.27 -16.46
C GLY A 30 -7.38 -15.93 -15.52
N ALA A 31 -8.67 -15.80 -15.81
CA ALA A 31 -9.75 -16.29 -14.96
C ALA A 31 -9.78 -17.84 -14.83
N PRO A 32 -9.60 -18.63 -15.92
CA PRO A 32 -9.46 -20.07 -15.80
C PRO A 32 -8.27 -20.50 -14.95
N LEU A 33 -7.12 -19.81 -15.07
CA LEU A 33 -5.95 -20.11 -14.22
C LEU A 33 -6.26 -19.87 -12.75
N THR A 34 -6.80 -18.71 -12.39
CA THR A 34 -7.08 -18.39 -10.98
C THR A 34 -8.23 -19.22 -10.38
N ALA A 35 -9.04 -19.86 -11.22
CA ALA A 35 -10.11 -20.78 -10.81
C ALA A 35 -9.65 -22.23 -10.62
N ASP A 36 -8.43 -22.58 -11.03
CA ASP A 36 -7.92 -23.94 -10.91
C ASP A 36 -7.54 -24.24 -9.45
N PRO A 37 -8.10 -25.30 -8.84
CA PRO A 37 -7.86 -25.62 -7.42
C PRO A 37 -6.41 -26.01 -7.11
N ARG A 38 -5.58 -26.26 -8.13
CA ARG A 38 -4.15 -26.59 -7.99
C ARG A 38 -3.28 -25.35 -7.80
N ILE A 39 -3.80 -24.14 -8.01
CA ILE A 39 -3.04 -22.91 -7.79
C ILE A 39 -2.82 -22.69 -6.30
N ALA A 40 -1.54 -22.70 -5.90
CA ALA A 40 -1.10 -22.41 -4.53
C ALA A 40 -0.98 -20.90 -4.25
N GLY A 41 -1.13 -20.05 -5.27
CA GLY A 41 -1.20 -18.61 -5.08
C GLY A 41 -1.01 -17.80 -6.35
N VAL A 42 -1.28 -16.50 -6.25
CA VAL A 42 -1.25 -15.54 -7.36
C VAL A 42 -0.46 -14.31 -6.94
N CYS A 43 0.45 -13.88 -7.82
CA CYS A 43 1.06 -12.55 -7.77
C CYS A 43 0.48 -11.72 -8.90
N PHE A 44 -0.30 -10.68 -8.56
CA PHE A 44 -1.05 -9.86 -9.49
C PHE A 44 -0.62 -8.40 -9.39
N THR A 45 -0.46 -7.75 -10.55
CA THR A 45 -0.30 -6.31 -10.64
C THR A 45 -1.27 -5.76 -11.67
N GLY A 46 -2.16 -4.86 -11.26
CA GLY A 46 -3.23 -4.36 -12.13
C GLY A 46 -4.28 -3.55 -11.37
N SER A 47 -5.53 -3.56 -11.84
CA SER A 47 -6.59 -2.76 -11.21
C SER A 47 -7.10 -3.38 -9.91
N THR A 48 -7.58 -2.53 -8.99
CA THR A 48 -8.17 -2.96 -7.72
C THR A 48 -9.41 -3.83 -7.93
N GLU A 49 -10.17 -3.57 -8.98
CA GLU A 49 -11.36 -4.34 -9.35
C GLU A 49 -10.98 -5.79 -9.72
N VAL A 50 -9.97 -5.98 -10.56
CA VAL A 50 -9.52 -7.32 -10.97
C VAL A 50 -8.88 -8.06 -9.81
N ALA A 51 -8.07 -7.39 -8.98
CA ALA A 51 -7.49 -8.01 -7.78
C ALA A 51 -8.57 -8.57 -6.83
N LYS A 52 -9.69 -7.86 -6.66
CA LYS A 52 -10.83 -8.33 -5.87
C LYS A 52 -11.55 -9.52 -6.49
N LEU A 53 -11.67 -9.56 -7.82
CA LEU A 53 -12.22 -10.72 -8.51
C LEU A 53 -11.33 -11.94 -8.30
N ILE A 54 -10.01 -11.78 -8.39
CA ILE A 54 -9.03 -12.85 -8.12
C ILE A 54 -9.16 -13.34 -6.67
N GLU A 55 -9.21 -12.45 -5.67
CA GLU A 55 -9.34 -12.86 -4.27
C GLU A 55 -10.62 -13.67 -4.02
N LYS A 56 -11.75 -13.23 -4.58
CA LYS A 56 -13.01 -13.99 -4.50
C LYS A 56 -12.90 -15.35 -5.17
N GLN A 57 -12.29 -15.41 -6.35
CA GLN A 57 -12.10 -16.67 -7.06
C GLN A 57 -11.22 -17.65 -6.28
N LEU A 58 -10.11 -17.16 -5.71
CA LEU A 58 -9.22 -17.96 -4.86
C LEU A 58 -9.92 -18.45 -3.59
N ALA A 59 -10.72 -17.61 -2.95
CA ALA A 59 -11.52 -18.00 -1.79
C ALA A 59 -12.53 -19.13 -2.08
N GLU A 60 -13.00 -19.20 -3.33
CA GLU A 60 -13.95 -20.19 -3.80
C GLU A 60 -13.30 -21.54 -4.15
N THR A 61 -12.13 -21.51 -4.78
CA THR A 61 -11.56 -22.69 -5.47
C THR A 61 -10.21 -23.16 -4.94
N ALA A 62 -9.36 -22.26 -4.45
CA ALA A 62 -8.01 -22.60 -4.02
C ALA A 62 -7.97 -23.12 -2.58
N ALA A 63 -6.79 -23.58 -2.15
CA ALA A 63 -6.52 -23.84 -0.75
C ALA A 63 -6.73 -22.55 0.09
N PRO A 64 -7.23 -22.63 1.34
CA PRO A 64 -7.55 -21.45 2.13
C PRO A 64 -6.34 -20.59 2.50
N ASP A 65 -5.13 -21.11 2.39
CA ASP A 65 -3.87 -20.40 2.59
C ASP A 65 -3.19 -19.96 1.29
N ALA A 66 -3.77 -20.29 0.12
CA ALA A 66 -3.22 -19.92 -1.18
C ALA A 66 -2.97 -18.40 -1.23
N MET A 67 -1.73 -18.01 -1.53
CA MET A 67 -1.34 -16.61 -1.39
C MET A 67 -1.98 -15.71 -2.45
N LEU A 68 -2.30 -14.48 -2.08
CA LEU A 68 -2.49 -13.39 -3.03
C LEU A 68 -1.54 -12.26 -2.65
N ILE A 69 -0.64 -11.91 -3.58
CA ILE A 69 0.07 -10.64 -3.56
C ILE A 69 -0.58 -9.80 -4.66
N ALA A 70 -1.31 -8.76 -4.28
CA ALA A 70 -1.92 -7.84 -5.24
C ALA A 70 -1.33 -6.45 -5.06
N GLU A 71 -0.65 -5.97 -6.10
CA GLU A 71 -0.18 -4.59 -6.22
C GLU A 71 -1.11 -3.83 -7.16
N THR A 72 -1.81 -2.82 -6.65
CA THR A 72 -2.90 -2.15 -7.36
C THR A 72 -2.67 -0.65 -7.51
N GLY A 73 -3.65 0.06 -8.07
CA GLY A 73 -3.53 1.48 -8.41
C GLY A 73 -3.37 2.44 -7.23
N GLY A 74 -3.23 3.72 -7.53
CA GLY A 74 -3.01 4.76 -6.53
C GLY A 74 -3.61 6.11 -6.92
N LEU A 75 -4.21 6.81 -5.95
CA LEU A 75 -4.49 8.24 -6.05
C LEU A 75 -3.34 9.02 -5.40
N ASN A 76 -2.17 8.97 -6.03
CA ASN A 76 -0.95 9.51 -5.46
C ASN A 76 -0.98 11.04 -5.41
N ALA A 77 -0.61 11.59 -4.25
CA ALA A 77 -0.57 13.03 -4.03
C ALA A 77 0.87 13.52 -3.83
N MET A 78 1.11 14.77 -4.22
CA MET A 78 2.32 15.50 -3.87
C MET A 78 1.94 16.82 -3.22
N ILE A 79 2.59 17.18 -2.12
CA ILE A 79 2.43 18.48 -1.45
C ILE A 79 3.67 19.33 -1.68
N VAL A 80 3.45 20.58 -2.10
CA VAL A 80 4.50 21.59 -2.24
C VAL A 80 4.14 22.79 -1.36
N ASP A 81 5.00 23.06 -0.38
CA ASP A 81 4.83 24.21 0.50
C ASP A 81 5.61 25.45 0.03
N SER A 82 5.44 26.55 0.75
CA SER A 82 6.07 27.84 0.45
C SER A 82 7.60 27.86 0.58
N THR A 83 8.21 26.85 1.21
CA THR A 83 9.66 26.76 1.43
C THR A 83 10.37 25.93 0.35
N ALA A 84 9.62 25.18 -0.44
CA ALA A 84 10.14 24.43 -1.58
C ALA A 84 10.82 25.36 -2.59
N LEU A 85 11.87 24.88 -3.25
CA LEU A 85 12.43 25.55 -4.42
C LEU A 85 11.53 25.26 -5.64
N PRO A 86 10.87 26.28 -6.24
CA PRO A 86 9.92 26.06 -7.31
C PRO A 86 10.48 25.28 -8.51
N GLU A 87 11.73 25.55 -8.87
CA GLU A 87 12.40 24.94 -10.02
C GLU A 87 12.60 23.42 -9.83
N GLN A 88 13.00 23.01 -8.62
CA GLN A 88 13.12 21.58 -8.27
C GLN A 88 11.74 20.92 -8.24
N ALA A 89 10.78 21.54 -7.56
CA ALA A 89 9.43 20.99 -7.43
C ALA A 89 8.75 20.84 -8.80
N VAL A 90 8.83 21.83 -9.70
CA VAL A 90 8.22 21.75 -11.03
C VAL A 90 8.83 20.64 -11.88
N ARG A 91 10.17 20.50 -11.89
CA ARG A 91 10.85 19.39 -12.58
C ARG A 91 10.31 18.04 -12.11
N ASP A 92 10.18 17.88 -10.80
CA ASP A 92 9.79 16.61 -10.19
C ASP A 92 8.27 16.34 -10.35
N ILE A 93 7.44 17.39 -10.39
CA ILE A 93 6.02 17.32 -10.75
C ILE A 93 5.86 16.83 -12.19
N LEU A 94 6.58 17.41 -13.16
CA LEU A 94 6.50 17.01 -14.57
C LEU A 94 6.87 15.55 -14.77
N ALA A 95 8.02 15.14 -14.21
CA ALA A 95 8.46 13.76 -14.27
C ALA A 95 7.41 12.83 -13.64
N SER A 96 6.93 13.15 -12.44
CA SER A 96 5.97 12.30 -11.72
C SER A 96 4.62 12.20 -12.41
N ALA A 97 4.14 13.26 -13.06
CA ALA A 97 2.80 13.30 -13.66
C ALA A 97 2.77 12.79 -15.12
N PHE A 98 3.80 13.10 -15.91
CA PHE A 98 3.73 12.95 -17.37
C PHE A 98 4.74 11.96 -17.96
N GLN A 99 5.80 11.59 -17.25
CA GLN A 99 6.73 10.57 -17.74
C GLN A 99 5.98 9.25 -17.99
N SER A 100 6.26 8.61 -19.13
CA SER A 100 5.52 7.41 -19.59
C SER A 100 4.02 7.68 -19.81
N ALA A 101 3.67 8.91 -20.20
CA ALA A 101 2.29 9.38 -20.35
C ALA A 101 1.43 9.17 -19.09
N GLY A 102 2.04 9.27 -17.91
CA GLY A 102 1.35 9.04 -16.63
C GLY A 102 0.85 7.61 -16.42
N GLN A 103 1.27 6.64 -17.24
CA GLN A 103 0.90 5.22 -17.14
C GLN A 103 1.81 4.47 -16.15
N ARG A 104 1.94 5.04 -14.95
CA ARG A 104 2.64 4.42 -13.82
C ARG A 104 1.69 4.39 -12.63
N CYS A 105 1.65 3.29 -11.90
CA CYS A 105 0.90 3.22 -10.64
C CYS A 105 1.38 4.28 -9.64
N SER A 106 2.66 4.68 -9.70
CA SER A 106 3.27 5.74 -8.88
C SER A 106 3.07 7.18 -9.41
N ALA A 107 2.43 7.36 -10.57
CA ALA A 107 2.34 8.68 -11.17
C ALA A 107 1.54 9.66 -10.30
N LEU A 108 1.98 10.92 -10.28
CA LEU A 108 1.34 11.99 -9.53
C LEU A 108 -0.04 12.29 -10.12
N ARG A 109 -1.08 12.12 -9.30
CA ARG A 109 -2.48 12.35 -9.70
C ARG A 109 -3.00 13.68 -9.18
N VAL A 110 -2.64 14.05 -7.95
CA VAL A 110 -3.10 15.28 -7.29
C VAL A 110 -1.93 16.05 -6.67
N LEU A 111 -1.63 17.21 -7.21
CA LEU A 111 -0.70 18.18 -6.65
C LEU A 111 -1.46 19.13 -5.71
N TYR A 112 -0.98 19.26 -4.49
CA TYR A 112 -1.40 20.28 -3.54
C TYR A 112 -0.31 21.35 -3.44
N VAL A 113 -0.68 22.61 -3.69
CA VAL A 113 0.24 23.74 -3.60
C VAL A 113 -0.21 24.69 -2.50
N GLN A 114 0.70 25.09 -1.62
CA GLN A 114 0.39 26.10 -0.61
C GLN A 114 0.03 27.42 -1.32
N LYS A 115 -1.07 28.04 -0.90
CA LYS A 115 -1.70 29.19 -1.56
C LYS A 115 -0.74 30.37 -1.78
N ASP A 116 0.17 30.62 -0.84
CA ASP A 116 1.16 31.72 -0.92
C ASP A 116 2.08 31.63 -2.15
N VAL A 117 2.36 30.43 -2.64
CA VAL A 117 3.26 30.19 -3.77
C VAL A 117 2.55 29.71 -5.04
N GLU A 118 1.23 29.53 -4.99
CA GLU A 118 0.41 29.00 -6.08
C GLU A 118 0.68 29.70 -7.41
N LYS A 119 0.58 31.03 -7.45
CA LYS A 119 0.70 31.80 -8.70
C LYS A 119 2.06 31.57 -9.37
N LYS A 120 3.15 31.59 -8.58
CA LYS A 120 4.51 31.37 -9.08
C LYS A 120 4.69 29.93 -9.56
N MET A 121 4.23 28.96 -8.76
CA MET A 121 4.32 27.53 -9.08
C MET A 121 3.57 27.18 -10.37
N LEU A 122 2.32 27.65 -10.51
CA LEU A 122 1.51 27.35 -11.70
C LEU A 122 2.04 28.04 -12.96
N ALA A 123 2.58 29.26 -12.85
CA ALA A 123 3.22 29.93 -13.99
C ALA A 123 4.45 29.15 -14.48
N MET A 124 5.30 28.70 -13.56
CA MET A 124 6.49 27.91 -13.89
C MET A 124 6.13 26.53 -14.42
N LEU A 125 5.14 25.86 -13.81
CA LEU A 125 4.64 24.57 -14.27
C LEU A 125 4.14 24.66 -15.72
N LYS A 126 3.36 25.69 -16.06
CA LYS A 126 2.88 25.91 -17.44
C LYS A 126 4.02 26.08 -18.43
N GLY A 127 4.97 26.98 -18.15
CA GLY A 127 6.11 27.20 -19.05
C GLY A 127 6.99 25.95 -19.19
N ALA A 128 7.17 25.20 -18.11
CA ALA A 128 7.93 23.95 -18.16
C ALA A 128 7.17 22.84 -18.92
N MET A 129 5.84 22.78 -18.82
CA MET A 129 5.03 21.89 -19.65
C MET A 129 5.16 22.22 -21.14
N GLU A 130 5.13 23.49 -21.51
CA GLU A 130 5.25 23.95 -22.91
C GLU A 130 6.58 23.54 -23.56
N ALA A 131 7.59 23.20 -22.76
CA ALA A 131 8.87 22.69 -23.22
C ALA A 131 8.89 21.17 -23.49
N LEU A 132 7.83 20.43 -23.14
CA LEU A 132 7.75 18.99 -23.37
C LEU A 132 7.39 18.65 -24.82
N ASN A 133 8.09 17.67 -25.39
CA ASN A 133 7.79 17.10 -26.70
C ASN A 133 6.90 15.85 -26.55
N VAL A 134 5.67 15.94 -27.03
CA VAL A 134 4.73 14.81 -27.12
C VAL A 134 4.85 14.16 -28.50
N GLY A 135 5.22 12.88 -28.58
CA GLY A 135 5.47 12.26 -29.89
C GLY A 135 5.96 10.81 -29.88
N ASP A 136 6.64 10.45 -30.96
CA ASP A 136 7.14 9.10 -31.19
C ASP A 136 8.24 8.72 -30.17
N PRO A 137 8.03 7.69 -29.33
CA PRO A 137 9.01 7.30 -28.31
C PRO A 137 10.33 6.75 -28.87
N TRP A 138 10.44 6.53 -30.19
CA TRP A 138 11.72 6.19 -30.83
C TRP A 138 12.66 7.40 -30.96
N LEU A 139 12.15 8.62 -30.83
CA LEU A 139 12.96 9.84 -30.89
C LEU A 139 13.48 10.20 -29.51
N ILE A 140 14.81 10.41 -29.39
CA ILE A 140 15.45 10.84 -28.14
C ILE A 140 14.88 12.17 -27.61
N SER A 141 14.39 13.01 -28.52
CA SER A 141 13.76 14.29 -28.19
C SER A 141 12.36 14.18 -27.58
N THR A 142 11.75 13.00 -27.58
CA THR A 142 10.38 12.81 -27.09
C THR A 142 10.36 12.58 -25.58
N ASP A 143 9.63 13.43 -24.87
CA ASP A 143 9.45 13.36 -23.42
C ASP A 143 8.22 12.53 -23.03
N VAL A 144 7.14 12.64 -23.82
CA VAL A 144 5.85 11.99 -23.54
C VAL A 144 5.40 11.17 -24.76
N GLY A 145 5.35 9.86 -24.59
CA GLY A 145 4.89 8.90 -25.62
C GLY A 145 3.36 8.71 -25.65
N PRO A 146 2.87 7.72 -26.41
CA PRO A 146 1.45 7.40 -26.51
C PRO A 146 0.94 6.64 -25.27
N VAL A 147 -0.39 6.57 -25.14
CA VAL A 147 -1.07 5.61 -24.27
C VAL A 147 -1.17 4.24 -24.94
N ILE A 148 -1.41 3.20 -24.15
CA ILE A 148 -1.22 1.80 -24.56
C ILE A 148 -2.18 1.34 -25.68
N ASP A 149 -3.47 1.66 -25.57
CA ASP A 149 -4.51 1.19 -26.46
C ASP A 149 -5.62 2.22 -26.71
N ASP A 150 -6.56 1.86 -27.58
CA ASP A 150 -7.65 2.74 -28.01
C ASP A 150 -8.68 2.97 -26.88
N GLU A 151 -8.84 1.99 -25.98
CA GLU A 151 -9.74 2.11 -24.81
C GLU A 151 -9.19 3.14 -23.82
N ALA A 152 -7.90 3.07 -23.50
CA ALA A 152 -7.22 4.06 -22.66
C ALA A 152 -7.30 5.45 -23.31
N GLN A 153 -7.01 5.57 -24.60
CA GLN A 153 -7.09 6.84 -25.32
C GLN A 153 -8.48 7.47 -25.23
N ALA A 154 -9.53 6.68 -25.50
CA ALA A 154 -10.92 7.13 -25.43
C ALA A 154 -11.32 7.52 -24.00
N SER A 155 -11.08 6.65 -23.02
CA SER A 155 -11.47 6.87 -21.62
C SER A 155 -10.83 8.11 -21.01
N ILE A 156 -9.52 8.30 -21.23
CA ILE A 156 -8.79 9.47 -20.73
C ILE A 156 -9.20 10.71 -21.52
N GLY A 157 -9.33 10.61 -22.84
CA GLY A 157 -9.75 11.72 -23.70
C GLY A 157 -11.13 12.26 -23.32
N ASP A 158 -12.09 11.38 -23.05
CA ASP A 158 -13.45 11.76 -22.66
C ASP A 158 -13.48 12.37 -21.24
N TYR A 159 -12.67 11.84 -20.32
CA TYR A 159 -12.46 12.47 -19.02
C TYR A 159 -11.94 13.92 -19.17
N CYS A 160 -10.92 14.13 -20.00
CA CYS A 160 -10.33 15.45 -20.24
C CYS A 160 -11.34 16.42 -20.89
N LYS A 161 -12.11 15.96 -21.89
CA LYS A 161 -13.17 16.77 -22.52
C LYS A 161 -14.21 17.21 -21.49
N LYS A 162 -14.72 16.27 -20.68
CA LYS A 162 -15.70 16.57 -19.62
C LYS A 162 -15.16 17.60 -18.64
N LYS A 163 -13.94 17.40 -18.13
CA LYS A 163 -13.32 18.34 -17.17
C LYS A 163 -13.01 19.71 -17.79
N GLY A 164 -12.68 19.76 -19.08
CA GLY A 164 -12.54 21.00 -19.83
C GLY A 164 -13.84 21.81 -19.89
N LEU A 165 -14.97 21.15 -20.16
CA LEU A 165 -16.29 21.78 -20.20
C LEU A 165 -16.76 22.30 -18.84
N GLU A 166 -16.27 21.72 -17.73
CA GLU A 166 -16.51 22.22 -16.36
C GLU A 166 -15.74 23.51 -16.05
N GLY A 167 -14.95 24.05 -16.99
CA GLY A 167 -14.17 25.28 -16.80
C GLY A 167 -12.95 25.11 -15.87
N ARG A 168 -12.50 23.87 -15.66
CA ARG A 168 -11.43 23.54 -14.70
C ARG A 168 -10.03 23.52 -15.31
N LEU A 169 -9.89 23.72 -16.61
CA LEU A 169 -8.60 23.59 -17.30
C LEU A 169 -7.61 24.68 -16.87
N ILE A 170 -6.43 24.28 -16.42
CA ILE A 170 -5.31 25.18 -16.06
C ILE A 170 -4.31 25.27 -17.22
N ALA A 171 -3.94 24.12 -17.79
CA ALA A 171 -2.94 23.99 -18.85
C ALA A 171 -3.21 22.72 -19.67
N LYS A 172 -2.88 22.76 -20.96
CA LYS A 172 -2.95 21.64 -21.88
C LYS A 172 -1.86 21.81 -22.94
N LEU A 173 -1.24 20.72 -23.37
CA LEU A 173 -0.39 20.70 -24.56
C LEU A 173 -1.13 20.21 -25.80
N GLU A 174 -0.51 20.37 -26.96
CA GLU A 174 -0.94 19.67 -28.17
C GLU A 174 -0.36 18.25 -28.21
N ALA A 175 -1.05 17.36 -28.91
CA ALA A 175 -0.61 16.00 -29.13
C ALA A 175 -0.79 15.62 -30.61
N PRO A 176 0.02 14.69 -31.15
CA PRO A 176 -0.15 14.22 -32.51
C PRO A 176 -1.57 13.71 -32.78
N ALA A 177 -2.12 14.07 -33.95
CA ALA A 177 -3.46 13.65 -34.36
C ALA A 177 -3.53 12.16 -34.75
N ALA A 178 -2.39 11.58 -35.16
CA ALA A 178 -2.27 10.17 -35.52
C ALA A 178 -1.57 9.38 -34.40
N GLY A 179 -2.05 8.16 -34.16
CA GLY A 179 -1.59 7.31 -33.06
C GLY A 179 -2.42 7.49 -31.78
N ARG A 180 -2.05 6.72 -30.75
CA ARG A 180 -2.78 6.65 -29.48
C ARG A 180 -2.28 7.71 -28.49
N PHE A 181 -2.40 8.97 -28.85
CA PHE A 181 -1.95 10.06 -27.98
C PHE A 181 -3.09 10.67 -27.19
N VAL A 182 -2.77 11.05 -25.96
CA VAL A 182 -3.55 11.97 -25.14
C VAL A 182 -2.59 13.06 -24.68
N ALA A 183 -2.94 14.32 -24.92
CA ALA A 183 -2.11 15.43 -24.49
C ALA A 183 -2.00 15.49 -22.95
N PRO A 184 -0.86 15.93 -22.40
CA PRO A 184 -0.76 16.35 -21.01
C PRO A 184 -1.80 17.42 -20.66
N HIS A 185 -2.59 17.18 -19.60
CA HIS A 185 -3.57 18.12 -19.06
C HIS A 185 -3.33 18.43 -17.59
N VAL A 186 -3.61 19.66 -17.18
CA VAL A 186 -3.66 20.09 -15.78
C VAL A 186 -5.03 20.68 -15.50
N PHE A 187 -5.74 20.15 -14.50
CA PHE A 187 -7.06 20.61 -14.08
C PHE A 187 -7.07 21.12 -12.63
N ARG A 188 -7.90 22.12 -12.36
CA ARG A 188 -8.22 22.58 -11.00
C ARG A 188 -9.20 21.62 -10.33
N VAL A 189 -8.91 21.27 -9.09
CA VAL A 189 -9.82 20.56 -8.17
C VAL A 189 -9.81 21.22 -6.81
N LYS A 190 -10.83 20.97 -5.98
CA LYS A 190 -10.85 21.43 -4.59
C LYS A 190 -9.92 20.64 -3.68
N GLY A 191 -9.70 19.38 -4.03
CA GLY A 191 -8.94 18.40 -3.25
C GLY A 191 -9.12 17.01 -3.84
N ILE A 192 -8.40 16.05 -3.29
CA ILE A 192 -8.44 14.63 -3.66
C ILE A 192 -9.83 14.01 -3.44
N GLU A 193 -10.67 14.62 -2.60
CA GLU A 193 -12.06 14.22 -2.38
C GLU A 193 -12.88 14.22 -3.67
N GLU A 194 -12.60 15.15 -4.60
CA GLU A 194 -13.30 15.22 -5.90
C GLU A 194 -12.87 14.10 -6.87
N MET A 195 -11.86 13.30 -6.53
CA MET A 195 -11.35 12.23 -7.38
C MET A 195 -12.09 10.93 -7.14
N GLU A 196 -13.04 10.59 -7.99
CA GLU A 196 -13.83 9.36 -7.84
C GLU A 196 -12.99 8.10 -8.04
N ARG A 197 -12.09 8.12 -9.03
CA ARG A 197 -11.23 6.99 -9.42
C ARG A 197 -9.89 7.47 -9.93
N GLU A 198 -8.94 6.55 -10.08
CA GLU A 198 -7.70 6.81 -10.78
C GLU A 198 -7.94 7.07 -12.29
N VAL A 199 -7.26 8.09 -12.82
CA VAL A 199 -7.16 8.34 -14.26
C VAL A 199 -5.74 7.98 -14.68
N PHE A 200 -5.60 6.82 -15.32
CA PHE A 200 -4.30 6.22 -15.66
C PHE A 200 -3.69 6.81 -16.94
N GLY A 201 -3.39 8.11 -16.92
CA GLY A 201 -2.93 8.86 -18.08
C GLY A 201 -2.20 10.16 -17.72
N PRO A 202 -1.85 10.99 -18.73
CA PRO A 202 -1.07 12.21 -18.52
C PRO A 202 -1.97 13.36 -18.03
N VAL A 203 -2.61 13.18 -16.88
CA VAL A 203 -3.58 14.11 -16.31
C VAL A 203 -3.21 14.41 -14.87
N LEU A 204 -2.89 15.68 -14.61
CA LEU A 204 -2.58 16.21 -13.29
C LEU A 204 -3.76 17.04 -12.76
N HIS A 205 -4.11 16.84 -11.50
CA HIS A 205 -5.07 17.68 -10.80
C HIS A 205 -4.33 18.58 -9.80
N VAL A 206 -4.73 19.84 -9.69
CA VAL A 206 -4.11 20.79 -8.77
C VAL A 206 -5.15 21.31 -7.78
N ALA A 207 -4.87 21.14 -6.50
CA ALA A 207 -5.57 21.74 -5.38
C ALA A 207 -4.66 22.74 -4.67
N THR A 208 -5.26 23.63 -3.87
CA THR A 208 -4.53 24.54 -2.99
C THR A 208 -4.95 24.34 -1.55
N PHE A 209 -4.07 24.71 -0.63
CA PHE A 209 -4.33 24.70 0.80
C PHE A 209 -3.72 25.92 1.46
N ASP A 210 -4.36 26.42 2.52
CA ASP A 210 -3.78 27.40 3.43
C ASP A 210 -2.82 26.66 4.39
N ALA A 211 -1.76 27.33 4.87
CA ALA A 211 -0.67 26.66 5.62
C ALA A 211 -1.16 25.89 6.87
N ASP A 212 -2.19 26.42 7.54
CA ASP A 212 -2.77 25.85 8.75
C ASP A 212 -3.70 24.64 8.47
N ASP A 213 -4.06 24.39 7.20
CA ASP A 213 -4.95 23.28 6.80
C ASP A 213 -4.17 21.99 6.47
N ILE A 214 -2.87 21.95 6.75
CA ILE A 214 -1.98 20.84 6.37
C ILE A 214 -2.48 19.48 6.89
N ASP A 215 -2.98 19.44 8.12
CA ASP A 215 -3.52 18.23 8.75
C ASP A 215 -4.82 17.77 8.10
N ALA A 216 -5.65 18.73 7.66
CA ALA A 216 -6.87 18.44 6.93
C ALA A 216 -6.56 17.82 5.56
N VAL A 217 -5.50 18.28 4.90
CA VAL A 217 -5.00 17.72 3.64
C VAL A 217 -4.49 16.29 3.83
N ILE A 218 -3.63 16.04 4.83
CA ILE A 218 -3.13 14.69 5.16
C ILE A 218 -4.32 13.74 5.40
N ALA A 219 -5.27 14.17 6.24
CA ALA A 219 -6.45 13.39 6.55
C ALA A 219 -7.32 13.14 5.30
N GLY A 220 -7.43 14.12 4.39
CA GLY A 220 -8.12 13.98 3.10
C GLY A 220 -7.50 12.92 2.20
N ILE A 221 -6.18 12.92 2.08
CA ILE A 221 -5.43 11.92 1.31
C ILE A 221 -5.66 10.52 1.90
N ASN A 222 -5.43 10.34 3.20
CA ASN A 222 -5.59 9.05 3.88
C ASN A 222 -7.03 8.51 3.77
N ARG A 223 -8.05 9.38 3.83
CA ARG A 223 -9.48 8.98 3.72
C ARG A 223 -9.85 8.37 2.38
N LYS A 224 -9.10 8.62 1.29
CA LYS A 224 -9.38 7.98 -0.01
C LYS A 224 -9.11 6.48 0.02
N GLY A 225 -8.34 6.00 0.98
CA GLY A 225 -8.05 4.58 1.18
C GLY A 225 -7.00 4.01 0.24
N TYR A 226 -6.46 4.80 -0.69
CA TYR A 226 -5.23 4.47 -1.43
C TYR A 226 -4.00 4.87 -0.61
N GLY A 227 -2.86 4.25 -0.89
CA GLY A 227 -1.64 4.48 -0.12
C GLY A 227 -0.40 3.93 -0.82
N LEU A 228 -0.21 4.26 -2.10
CA LEU A 228 0.93 3.76 -2.88
C LEU A 228 2.15 4.68 -2.79
N THR A 229 2.11 5.84 -3.45
CA THR A 229 3.19 6.84 -3.40
C THR A 229 2.70 8.19 -2.90
N PHE A 230 3.56 8.90 -2.19
CA PHE A 230 3.33 10.27 -1.75
C PHE A 230 4.61 11.11 -1.90
N GLY A 231 4.47 12.32 -2.44
CA GLY A 231 5.56 13.27 -2.63
C GLY A 231 5.45 14.48 -1.69
N LEU A 232 6.58 14.99 -1.23
CA LEU A 232 6.64 16.21 -0.43
C LEU A 232 7.82 17.08 -0.87
N HIS A 233 7.57 18.34 -1.19
CA HIS A 233 8.61 19.36 -1.30
C HIS A 233 8.49 20.36 -0.15
N THR A 234 9.51 20.38 0.70
CA THR A 234 9.67 21.29 1.83
C THR A 234 11.13 21.36 2.27
N ARG A 235 11.55 22.52 2.78
CA ARG A 235 12.87 22.69 3.43
C ARG A 235 12.79 22.63 4.96
N ILE A 236 11.62 22.40 5.53
CA ILE A 236 11.42 22.34 6.99
C ILE A 236 11.45 20.88 7.44
N GLU A 237 12.53 20.47 8.12
CA GLU A 237 12.73 19.11 8.60
C GLU A 237 11.61 18.63 9.54
N GLY A 238 11.18 19.48 10.49
CA GLY A 238 10.07 19.14 11.38
C GLY A 238 8.75 18.87 10.61
N ARG A 239 8.57 19.50 9.44
CA ARG A 239 7.41 19.25 8.57
C ARG A 239 7.55 17.94 7.82
N VAL A 240 8.77 17.58 7.39
CA VAL A 240 9.05 16.24 6.83
C VAL A 240 8.63 15.15 7.80
N GLN A 241 9.08 15.25 9.06
CA GLN A 241 8.73 14.26 10.08
C GLN A 241 7.22 14.20 10.32
N HIS A 242 6.56 15.35 10.45
CA HIS A 242 5.10 15.45 10.60
C HIS A 242 4.33 14.73 9.48
N PHE A 243 4.77 14.88 8.23
CA PHE A 243 4.17 14.17 7.10
C PHE A 243 4.46 12.67 7.09
N VAL A 244 5.71 12.29 7.35
CA VAL A 244 6.11 10.87 7.39
C VAL A 244 5.32 10.11 8.45
N ASP A 245 5.04 10.74 9.59
CA ASP A 245 4.25 10.15 10.68
C ASP A 245 2.75 10.14 10.36
N GLY A 246 2.24 11.16 9.66
CA GLY A 246 0.81 11.34 9.41
C GLY A 246 0.27 10.67 8.15
N ILE A 247 1.08 10.49 7.10
CA ILE A 247 0.61 9.99 5.80
C ILE A 247 0.54 8.46 5.78
N HIS A 248 -0.51 7.94 5.14
CA HIS A 248 -0.73 6.51 4.96
C HIS A 248 -0.36 6.11 3.53
N ALA A 249 0.94 5.94 3.28
CA ALA A 249 1.47 5.54 1.98
C ALA A 249 2.68 4.62 2.14
N GLY A 250 2.78 3.62 1.26
CA GLY A 250 3.88 2.66 1.30
C GLY A 250 5.22 3.27 0.84
N ASN A 251 5.22 4.24 -0.06
CA ASN A 251 6.45 4.90 -0.55
C ASN A 251 6.32 6.43 -0.44
N ILE A 252 7.18 7.04 0.36
CA ILE A 252 7.21 8.47 0.62
C ILE A 252 8.50 9.05 0.05
N TYR A 253 8.38 10.13 -0.72
CA TYR A 253 9.49 10.78 -1.42
C TYR A 253 9.57 12.25 -1.02
N VAL A 254 10.73 12.69 -0.55
CA VAL A 254 10.96 14.04 -0.04
C VAL A 254 11.97 14.77 -0.90
N ASN A 255 11.59 15.94 -1.41
CA ASN A 255 12.35 16.83 -2.27
C ASN A 255 12.87 16.19 -3.57
N ARG A 256 12.08 15.28 -4.13
CA ARG A 256 12.38 14.54 -5.36
C ARG A 256 11.10 14.08 -6.03
N ASN A 257 11.21 13.57 -7.26
CA ASN A 257 10.08 12.90 -7.91
C ASN A 257 9.68 11.61 -7.16
N GLN A 258 8.43 11.17 -7.35
CA GLN A 258 7.84 10.02 -6.64
C GLN A 258 7.72 8.75 -7.51
N ILE A 259 8.56 8.63 -8.54
CA ILE A 259 8.52 7.52 -9.49
C ILE A 259 9.90 6.84 -9.60
N GLY A 260 9.95 5.67 -10.22
CA GLY A 260 11.23 4.99 -10.48
C GLY A 260 11.89 4.39 -9.24
N ALA A 261 11.08 3.80 -8.35
CA ALA A 261 11.57 3.06 -7.19
C ALA A 261 12.60 1.99 -7.59
N VAL A 262 13.73 1.96 -6.88
CA VAL A 262 14.85 1.06 -7.13
C VAL A 262 14.77 -0.14 -6.19
N VAL A 263 14.89 -1.35 -6.75
CA VAL A 263 14.87 -2.61 -5.99
C VAL A 263 15.94 -2.60 -4.90
N GLY A 264 15.57 -2.96 -3.67
CA GLY A 264 16.48 -3.00 -2.52
C GLY A 264 16.79 -1.64 -1.88
N SER A 265 16.58 -0.52 -2.57
CA SER A 265 16.75 0.84 -2.04
C SER A 265 15.43 1.49 -1.66
N GLN A 266 14.42 1.36 -2.51
CA GLN A 266 13.04 1.77 -2.24
C GLN A 266 12.09 0.60 -2.53
N PRO A 267 12.04 -0.44 -1.67
CA PRO A 267 11.04 -1.49 -1.76
C PRO A 267 9.66 -0.90 -2.09
N PHE A 268 9.00 -1.46 -3.09
CA PHE A 268 7.85 -0.83 -3.72
C PHE A 268 6.57 -1.60 -3.45
N GLY A 269 5.54 -0.88 -3.04
CA GLY A 269 4.21 -1.41 -2.79
C GLY A 269 3.43 -0.55 -1.82
N GLY A 270 2.10 -0.63 -1.86
CA GLY A 270 1.21 0.26 -1.12
C GLY A 270 0.52 -0.37 0.08
N GLU A 271 -0.35 0.43 0.71
CA GLU A 271 -1.32 -0.01 1.72
C GLU A 271 -2.76 0.32 1.30
N GLY A 272 -3.74 -0.29 1.99
CA GLY A 272 -5.16 -0.11 1.68
C GLY A 272 -5.54 -0.62 0.28
N LEU A 273 -6.21 0.23 -0.50
CA LEU A 273 -6.67 -0.07 -1.87
C LEU A 273 -5.53 -0.22 -2.87
N SER A 274 -4.30 0.14 -2.49
CA SER A 274 -3.11 0.11 -3.33
C SER A 274 -2.33 -1.21 -3.27
N GLY A 275 -2.62 -2.07 -2.31
CA GLY A 275 -2.09 -3.42 -2.34
C GLY A 275 -2.13 -4.17 -1.01
N THR A 276 -1.82 -5.46 -1.09
CA THR A 276 -1.77 -6.35 0.08
C THR A 276 -0.41 -6.34 0.77
N GLY A 277 0.64 -6.02 0.01
CA GLY A 277 2.03 -6.35 0.32
C GLY A 277 2.28 -7.87 0.33
N PRO A 278 3.50 -8.30 0.70
CA PRO A 278 4.68 -7.48 1.02
C PRO A 278 5.23 -6.72 -0.19
N LYS A 279 6.10 -5.74 0.05
CA LYS A 279 6.70 -4.91 -1.01
C LYS A 279 7.57 -5.72 -1.95
N ALA A 280 7.38 -5.52 -3.25
CA ALA A 280 8.30 -6.02 -4.27
C ALA A 280 9.69 -5.38 -4.08
N GLY A 281 10.74 -6.20 -4.21
CA GLY A 281 12.11 -5.76 -3.98
C GLY A 281 12.44 -5.46 -2.49
N GLY A 282 11.55 -5.80 -1.57
CA GLY A 282 11.76 -5.72 -0.12
C GLY A 282 12.19 -7.05 0.52
N PRO A 283 12.64 -7.01 1.78
CA PRO A 283 13.17 -8.18 2.48
C PRO A 283 12.11 -9.26 2.78
N HIS A 284 10.83 -8.90 2.78
CA HIS A 284 9.73 -9.79 3.15
C HIS A 284 9.04 -10.47 1.96
N TYR A 285 9.36 -10.08 0.73
CA TYR A 285 8.68 -10.55 -0.48
C TYR A 285 8.80 -12.07 -0.68
N LEU A 286 10.02 -12.59 -0.70
CA LEU A 286 10.28 -14.02 -0.96
C LEU A 286 9.71 -14.94 0.11
N ARG A 287 9.57 -14.46 1.36
CA ARG A 287 8.96 -15.26 2.42
C ARG A 287 7.52 -15.64 2.07
N ARG A 288 6.78 -14.77 1.36
CA ARG A 288 5.37 -15.00 1.04
C ARG A 288 5.15 -16.16 0.06
N PHE A 289 6.17 -16.52 -0.71
CA PHE A 289 6.18 -17.68 -1.63
C PHE A 289 6.50 -19.00 -0.93
N ARG A 290 6.52 -19.04 0.41
CA ARG A 290 6.76 -20.25 1.20
C ARG A 290 5.58 -20.51 2.12
N GLU A 291 5.32 -21.78 2.39
CA GLU A 291 4.39 -22.21 3.44
C GLU A 291 5.09 -22.12 4.80
N GLY A 292 4.37 -21.64 5.81
CA GLY A 292 4.80 -21.65 7.20
C GLY A 292 3.94 -22.58 8.05
N PRO A 293 4.37 -22.93 9.28
CA PRO A 293 3.61 -23.81 10.16
C PRO A 293 2.22 -23.25 10.47
N GLN A 294 1.21 -24.11 10.37
CA GLN A 294 -0.18 -23.85 10.75
C GLN A 294 -0.55 -24.74 11.94
N ALA A 295 -1.47 -24.30 12.81
CA ALA A 295 -1.89 -25.12 13.95
C ALA A 295 -2.77 -26.29 13.49
N GLY A 296 -3.70 -26.04 12.56
CA GLY A 296 -4.54 -27.07 11.95
C GLY A 296 -5.54 -27.71 12.93
N THR A 297 -5.72 -27.12 14.11
CA THR A 297 -6.60 -27.62 15.17
C THR A 297 -8.06 -27.30 14.89
N GLU A 298 -8.96 -28.15 15.37
CA GLU A 298 -10.40 -27.87 15.34
C GLU A 298 -10.73 -26.73 16.31
N VAL A 299 -11.65 -25.87 15.90
CA VAL A 299 -12.16 -24.81 16.77
C VAL A 299 -13.08 -25.46 17.82
N GLY A 300 -12.94 -25.12 19.10
CA GLY A 300 -13.85 -25.58 20.16
C GLY A 300 -15.23 -24.91 20.10
N ASP A 301 -16.28 -25.51 20.66
CA ASP A 301 -17.64 -24.92 20.63
C ASP A 301 -17.73 -23.61 21.43
N GLY A 302 -18.59 -22.69 21.00
CA GLY A 302 -18.79 -21.41 21.65
C GLY A 302 -20.08 -20.74 21.17
N HIS A 303 -20.60 -19.80 21.96
CA HIS A 303 -21.77 -19.04 21.56
C HIS A 303 -21.47 -18.16 20.33
N LYS A 304 -22.50 -17.83 19.56
CA LYS A 304 -22.37 -16.95 18.40
C LYS A 304 -22.26 -15.49 18.86
N VAL A 305 -21.16 -14.85 18.50
CA VAL A 305 -20.89 -13.44 18.74
C VAL A 305 -21.47 -12.62 17.60
N THR A 306 -22.30 -11.63 17.95
CA THR A 306 -23.04 -10.83 16.98
C THR A 306 -22.21 -9.67 16.40
N ALA A 307 -22.60 -9.10 15.27
CA ALA A 307 -21.99 -7.91 14.68
C ALA A 307 -21.95 -6.73 15.67
N THR A 308 -23.03 -6.52 16.42
CA THR A 308 -23.11 -5.46 17.43
C THR A 308 -22.08 -5.70 18.52
N GLU A 309 -21.98 -6.93 19.03
CA GLU A 309 -21.01 -7.27 20.07
C GLU A 309 -19.56 -7.14 19.58
N LEU A 310 -19.27 -7.55 18.34
CA LEU A 310 -17.96 -7.34 17.71
C LEU A 310 -17.63 -5.84 17.57
N ALA A 311 -18.60 -5.03 17.14
CA ALA A 311 -18.42 -3.60 16.93
C ALA A 311 -18.22 -2.85 18.25
N ASP A 312 -19.02 -3.16 19.27
CA ASP A 312 -18.99 -2.51 20.59
C ASP A 312 -17.69 -2.78 21.35
N ASN A 313 -17.03 -3.90 21.06
CA ASN A 313 -15.77 -4.30 21.68
C ASN A 313 -14.54 -4.01 20.80
N LEU A 314 -14.71 -3.42 19.62
CA LEU A 314 -13.60 -3.17 18.71
C LEU A 314 -12.65 -2.12 19.32
N PRO A 315 -11.37 -2.46 19.63
CA PRO A 315 -10.52 -1.52 20.33
C PRO A 315 -10.14 -0.30 19.48
N ASP A 316 -9.88 0.80 20.18
CA ASP A 316 -9.32 2.01 19.59
C ASP A 316 -7.82 1.81 19.28
N PRO A 317 -7.39 1.90 18.01
CA PRO A 317 -5.98 1.79 17.63
C PRO A 317 -5.10 2.92 18.17
N THR A 318 -5.69 4.03 18.64
CA THR A 318 -4.97 5.16 19.22
C THR A 318 -4.75 5.03 20.73
N LEU A 319 -5.35 4.00 21.37
CA LEU A 319 -5.34 3.85 22.82
C LEU A 319 -3.90 3.83 23.37
N GLY A 320 -3.63 4.78 24.27
CA GLY A 320 -2.34 4.89 24.97
C GLY A 320 -1.14 5.14 24.06
N GLY A 321 -1.35 5.56 22.80
CA GLY A 321 -0.28 5.74 21.80
C GLY A 321 0.44 4.44 21.45
N TRP A 322 -0.19 3.28 21.61
CA TRP A 322 0.46 1.97 21.47
C TRP A 322 1.15 1.78 20.10
N SER A 323 0.53 2.27 19.04
CA SER A 323 1.02 2.18 17.65
C SER A 323 2.39 2.83 17.40
N THR A 324 2.83 3.77 18.23
CA THR A 324 4.11 4.48 18.07
C THR A 324 5.14 4.15 19.15
N ARG A 325 4.79 3.28 20.12
CA ARG A 325 5.72 2.90 21.20
C ARG A 325 6.87 2.03 20.67
N PRO A 326 8.13 2.33 21.01
CA PRO A 326 9.27 1.49 20.64
C PRO A 326 9.44 0.28 21.57
N ASP A 327 8.88 0.32 22.79
CA ASP A 327 9.09 -0.68 23.84
C ASP A 327 8.01 -1.79 23.88
N ARG A 328 7.18 -1.91 22.84
CA ARG A 328 6.03 -2.84 22.77
C ARG A 328 6.38 -4.28 23.16
N VAL A 329 7.41 -4.85 22.53
CA VAL A 329 7.82 -6.25 22.77
C VAL A 329 8.28 -6.45 24.21
N ALA A 330 8.96 -5.47 24.81
CA ALA A 330 9.42 -5.53 26.19
C ALA A 330 8.25 -5.49 27.18
N ILE A 331 7.26 -4.62 26.93
CA ILE A 331 6.02 -4.55 27.73
C ILE A 331 5.25 -5.87 27.66
N LEU A 332 5.05 -6.42 26.46
CA LEU A 332 4.35 -7.70 26.29
C LEU A 332 5.08 -8.83 27.04
N ARG A 333 6.41 -8.92 26.88
CA ARG A 333 7.24 -9.92 27.58
C ARG A 333 7.08 -9.84 29.10
N LYS A 334 7.04 -8.63 29.67
CA LYS A 334 6.85 -8.39 31.10
C LYS A 334 5.49 -8.90 31.60
N HIS A 335 4.41 -8.64 30.85
CA HIS A 335 3.07 -9.07 31.23
C HIS A 335 2.87 -10.59 31.12
N LEU A 336 3.46 -11.21 30.09
CA LEU A 336 3.25 -12.63 29.79
C LEU A 336 4.03 -13.59 30.70
N ARG A 337 5.11 -13.12 31.35
CA ARG A 337 5.93 -13.92 32.28
C ARG A 337 6.31 -15.31 31.73
N GLY A 338 6.71 -15.36 30.46
CA GLY A 338 7.14 -16.58 29.77
C GLY A 338 6.06 -17.30 28.94
N LYS A 339 4.76 -16.95 29.09
CA LYS A 339 3.71 -17.45 28.19
C LYS A 339 3.91 -16.92 26.77
N GLY A 340 3.65 -17.74 25.76
CA GLY A 340 3.81 -17.34 24.34
C GLY A 340 5.25 -16.98 23.96
N ALA A 341 6.24 -17.60 24.58
CA ALA A 341 7.67 -17.28 24.38
C ALA A 341 8.10 -17.32 22.91
N ALA A 342 7.60 -18.30 22.13
CA ALA A 342 7.89 -18.40 20.70
C ALA A 342 7.36 -17.18 19.90
N ALA A 343 6.15 -16.71 20.20
CA ALA A 343 5.58 -15.53 19.57
C ALA A 343 6.33 -14.24 19.95
N ILE A 344 6.74 -14.10 21.22
CA ILE A 344 7.57 -12.98 21.67
C ILE A 344 8.96 -13.02 21.01
N ALA A 345 9.55 -14.20 20.87
CA ALA A 345 10.85 -14.36 20.21
C ALA A 345 10.76 -14.04 18.71
N ALA A 346 9.73 -14.56 18.02
CA ALA A 346 9.49 -14.26 16.62
C ALA A 346 9.28 -12.75 16.39
N ALA A 347 8.44 -12.10 17.20
CA ALA A 347 8.22 -10.66 17.09
C ALA A 347 9.47 -9.86 17.45
N GLY A 348 10.24 -10.28 18.46
CA GLY A 348 11.50 -9.63 18.84
C GLY A 348 12.64 -9.83 17.84
N GLY A 349 12.49 -10.72 16.87
CA GLY A 349 13.43 -10.91 15.75
C GLY A 349 13.20 -9.96 14.58
N LEU A 350 12.12 -9.17 14.59
CA LEU A 350 11.88 -8.11 13.62
C LEU A 350 12.29 -6.75 14.19
N ASP A 351 12.93 -5.95 13.35
CA ASP A 351 13.12 -4.54 13.63
C ASP A 351 11.87 -3.77 13.17
N PHE A 352 11.07 -3.30 14.15
CA PHE A 352 9.92 -2.44 13.88
C PHE A 352 10.31 -0.96 13.76
N GLY A 353 11.58 -0.63 14.03
CA GLY A 353 12.13 0.70 13.85
C GLY A 353 12.46 1.01 12.39
N GLN A 354 13.22 2.08 12.21
CA GLN A 354 13.70 2.52 10.91
C GLN A 354 15.04 1.85 10.61
N VAL A 355 15.12 1.19 9.45
CA VAL A 355 16.32 0.54 8.94
C VAL A 355 16.80 1.29 7.71
N ASP A 356 18.08 1.66 7.69
CA ASP A 356 18.71 2.26 6.52
C ASP A 356 18.85 1.24 5.38
N LEU A 357 18.51 1.67 4.18
CA LEU A 357 18.66 0.90 2.95
C LEU A 357 19.77 1.49 2.08
N PRO A 358 20.44 0.67 1.24
CA PRO A 358 21.45 1.17 0.32
C PRO A 358 20.85 2.23 -0.62
N GLY A 359 21.64 3.22 -0.98
CA GLY A 359 21.23 4.31 -1.88
C GLY A 359 22.43 4.99 -2.53
N PRO A 360 22.21 5.75 -3.61
CA PRO A 360 23.25 6.61 -4.16
C PRO A 360 23.61 7.71 -3.16
N THR A 361 24.84 8.22 -3.27
CA THR A 361 25.25 9.40 -2.50
C THR A 361 24.32 10.57 -2.75
N GLY A 362 23.87 11.23 -1.68
CA GLY A 362 22.91 12.32 -1.78
C GLY A 362 21.46 11.91 -1.55
N GLU A 363 21.23 10.61 -1.32
CA GLU A 363 19.91 10.06 -1.02
C GLU A 363 19.94 9.29 0.30
N ALA A 364 18.97 9.55 1.16
CA ALA A 364 18.74 8.73 2.35
C ALA A 364 17.50 7.87 2.11
N ASN A 365 17.68 6.54 2.19
CA ASN A 365 16.61 5.57 2.02
C ASN A 365 16.43 4.79 3.30
N THR A 366 15.19 4.70 3.77
CA THR A 366 14.89 3.94 4.97
C THR A 366 13.61 3.13 4.80
N LEU A 367 13.56 2.01 5.50
CA LEU A 367 12.40 1.12 5.59
C LEU A 367 11.98 1.02 7.05
N SER A 368 10.69 1.15 7.33
CA SER A 368 10.13 0.88 8.64
C SER A 368 8.89 0.00 8.55
N LEU A 369 8.52 -0.61 9.67
CA LEU A 369 7.31 -1.40 9.80
C LEU A 369 6.25 -0.62 10.60
N ALA A 370 5.18 -0.23 9.93
CA ALA A 370 4.03 0.44 10.53
C ALA A 370 2.91 -0.58 10.85
N PRO A 371 2.09 -0.35 11.89
CA PRO A 371 0.93 -1.20 12.15
C PRO A 371 -0.07 -1.15 10.99
N ARG A 372 -0.74 -2.28 10.74
CA ARG A 372 -1.85 -2.35 9.76
C ARG A 372 -3.14 -1.71 10.24
N GLY A 373 -3.34 -1.64 11.57
CA GLY A 373 -4.51 -1.02 12.18
C GLY A 373 -5.20 -1.96 13.15
N ARG A 374 -6.37 -2.49 12.78
CA ARG A 374 -7.18 -3.40 13.59
C ARG A 374 -7.06 -4.83 13.09
N VAL A 375 -6.79 -5.75 14.02
CA VAL A 375 -6.59 -7.17 13.76
C VAL A 375 -7.68 -7.97 14.47
N LEU A 376 -8.36 -8.85 13.73
CA LEU A 376 -9.25 -9.87 14.29
C LEU A 376 -8.49 -11.19 14.45
N CYS A 377 -8.26 -11.61 15.69
CA CYS A 377 -7.60 -12.88 16.00
C CYS A 377 -8.65 -13.94 16.34
N LEU A 378 -8.64 -15.05 15.58
CA LEU A 378 -9.63 -16.12 15.63
C LEU A 378 -9.01 -17.48 15.97
N GLY A 379 -7.82 -17.48 16.60
CA GLY A 379 -7.05 -18.69 16.91
C GLY A 379 -7.94 -19.87 17.36
N PRO A 380 -7.79 -21.06 16.75
CA PRO A 380 -8.66 -22.22 17.00
C PRO A 380 -8.55 -22.74 18.45
N ASP A 381 -7.42 -22.45 19.10
CA ASP A 381 -7.10 -22.81 20.48
C ASP A 381 -6.42 -21.64 21.22
N ALA A 382 -6.27 -21.78 22.53
CA ALA A 382 -5.73 -20.75 23.42
C ALA A 382 -4.27 -20.38 23.11
N GLU A 383 -3.45 -21.33 22.67
CA GLU A 383 -2.03 -21.08 22.40
C GLU A 383 -1.86 -20.28 21.11
N THR A 384 -2.57 -20.68 20.06
CA THR A 384 -2.57 -20.01 18.76
C THR A 384 -3.19 -18.61 18.86
N LEU A 385 -4.31 -18.47 19.59
CA LEU A 385 -4.93 -17.15 19.84
C LEU A 385 -3.98 -16.21 20.56
N LEU A 386 -3.28 -16.72 21.59
CA LEU A 386 -2.26 -15.95 22.32
C LEU A 386 -1.11 -15.55 21.39
N ALA A 387 -0.61 -16.47 20.56
CA ALA A 387 0.47 -16.19 19.62
C ALA A 387 0.09 -15.12 18.58
N GLN A 388 -1.12 -15.19 18.01
CA GLN A 388 -1.65 -14.18 17.09
C GLN A 388 -1.76 -12.81 17.77
N THR A 389 -2.36 -12.78 18.97
CA THR A 389 -2.53 -11.55 19.77
C THR A 389 -1.19 -10.89 20.09
N ILE A 390 -0.19 -11.67 20.49
CA ILE A 390 1.16 -11.17 20.79
C ILE A 390 1.79 -10.50 19.56
N GLN A 391 1.76 -11.16 18.41
CA GLN A 391 2.39 -10.65 17.19
C GLN A 391 1.68 -9.39 16.68
N ALA A 392 0.35 -9.39 16.70
CA ALA A 392 -0.46 -8.23 16.33
C ALA A 392 -0.18 -7.01 17.22
N LEU A 393 -0.18 -7.19 18.55
CA LEU A 393 0.16 -6.12 19.49
C LEU A 393 1.63 -5.68 19.36
N ALA A 394 2.57 -6.61 19.13
CA ALA A 394 3.99 -6.28 18.96
C ALA A 394 4.24 -5.40 17.72
N ALA A 395 3.50 -5.64 16.64
CA ALA A 395 3.50 -4.81 15.44
C ALA A 395 2.73 -3.47 15.62
N GLY A 396 2.11 -3.24 16.78
CA GLY A 396 1.45 -1.96 17.13
C GLY A 396 -0.05 -1.90 16.82
N ASN A 397 -0.67 -3.01 16.46
CA ASN A 397 -2.07 -3.05 16.09
C ASN A 397 -3.01 -3.04 17.31
N ALA A 398 -4.25 -2.61 17.09
CA ALA A 398 -5.37 -2.94 17.98
C ALA A 398 -5.88 -4.36 17.70
N VAL A 399 -6.24 -5.10 18.73
CA VAL A 399 -6.61 -6.52 18.61
C VAL A 399 -7.97 -6.80 19.21
N LEU A 400 -8.89 -7.30 18.39
CA LEU A 400 -10.08 -7.98 18.86
C LEU A 400 -9.85 -9.50 18.76
N ALA A 401 -9.79 -10.18 19.90
CA ALA A 401 -9.63 -11.62 19.97
C ALA A 401 -10.99 -12.29 20.23
N VAL A 402 -11.44 -13.15 19.32
CA VAL A 402 -12.75 -13.82 19.43
C VAL A 402 -12.53 -15.31 19.24
N ALA A 403 -12.59 -16.05 20.34
CA ALA A 403 -12.52 -17.50 20.35
C ALA A 403 -13.11 -18.04 21.66
N PRO A 404 -13.55 -19.31 21.70
CA PRO A 404 -13.92 -19.96 22.95
C PRO A 404 -12.79 -19.87 23.98
N GLY A 405 -13.10 -19.37 25.17
CA GLY A 405 -12.14 -19.19 26.27
C GLY A 405 -11.14 -18.04 26.07
N ALA A 406 -11.33 -17.16 25.08
CA ALA A 406 -10.41 -16.05 24.79
C ALA A 406 -10.06 -15.16 26.00
N PRO A 407 -11.03 -14.74 26.87
CA PRO A 407 -10.70 -13.93 28.05
C PRO A 407 -9.74 -14.63 29.02
N ALA A 408 -9.86 -15.95 29.18
CA ALA A 408 -8.98 -16.74 30.04
C ALA A 408 -7.57 -16.86 29.43
N ALA A 409 -7.50 -17.18 28.13
CA ALA A 409 -6.24 -17.30 27.39
C ALA A 409 -5.42 -16.00 27.41
N LEU A 410 -6.10 -14.85 27.36
CA LEU A 410 -5.49 -13.53 27.27
C LEU A 410 -5.46 -12.75 28.60
N SER A 411 -5.82 -13.39 29.72
CA SER A 411 -5.87 -12.78 31.06
C SER A 411 -4.59 -12.08 31.52
N ALA A 412 -3.43 -12.45 30.97
CA ALA A 412 -2.16 -11.78 31.25
C ALA A 412 -2.04 -10.38 30.59
N LEU A 413 -2.79 -10.15 29.52
CA LEU A 413 -2.74 -8.94 28.69
C LEU A 413 -3.98 -8.05 28.86
N THR A 414 -5.16 -8.62 29.13
CA THR A 414 -6.39 -7.86 29.31
C THR A 414 -6.34 -6.97 30.55
N GLY A 415 -6.93 -5.77 30.46
CA GLY A 415 -6.95 -4.79 31.56
C GLY A 415 -5.58 -4.15 31.87
N LYS A 416 -4.59 -4.25 30.98
CA LYS A 416 -3.23 -3.64 31.14
C LYS A 416 -3.03 -2.34 30.37
N GLY A 417 -4.10 -1.72 29.86
CA GLY A 417 -4.02 -0.51 29.02
C GLY A 417 -3.52 -0.79 27.60
N LEU A 418 -3.53 -2.05 27.16
CA LEU A 418 -3.25 -2.45 25.78
C LEU A 418 -4.51 -2.27 24.93
N PRO A 419 -4.40 -1.96 23.62
CA PRO A 419 -5.55 -1.91 22.71
C PRO A 419 -6.05 -3.32 22.36
N LEU A 420 -6.57 -4.03 23.37
CA LEU A 420 -6.97 -5.42 23.31
C LEU A 420 -8.34 -5.62 23.95
N ALA A 421 -9.24 -6.27 23.22
CA ALA A 421 -10.48 -6.83 23.73
C ALA A 421 -10.55 -8.34 23.42
N ALA A 422 -11.20 -9.09 24.31
CA ALA A 422 -11.35 -10.54 24.17
C ALA A 422 -12.80 -10.94 24.41
N ILE A 423 -13.39 -11.69 23.48
CA ILE A 423 -14.77 -12.19 23.54
C ILE A 423 -14.74 -13.72 23.54
N ASP A 424 -15.42 -14.33 24.49
CA ASP A 424 -15.58 -15.78 24.59
C ASP A 424 -16.67 -16.27 23.65
N GLY A 425 -16.33 -16.65 22.43
CA GLY A 425 -17.32 -17.17 21.47
C GLY A 425 -16.75 -17.32 20.07
N ARG A 426 -17.63 -17.47 19.09
CA ARG A 426 -17.26 -17.53 17.67
C ARG A 426 -17.97 -16.41 16.90
N PRO A 427 -17.27 -15.66 16.04
CA PRO A 427 -17.95 -14.68 15.20
C PRO A 427 -18.89 -15.41 14.23
N ASP A 428 -20.09 -14.90 14.05
CA ASP A 428 -20.93 -15.36 12.95
C ASP A 428 -20.29 -14.93 11.60
N PRO A 429 -20.02 -15.86 10.67
CA PRO A 429 -19.39 -15.58 9.37
C PRO A 429 -20.09 -14.48 8.55
N VAL A 430 -21.41 -14.37 8.63
CA VAL A 430 -22.17 -13.37 7.87
C VAL A 430 -22.01 -11.99 8.51
N GLU A 431 -22.08 -11.95 9.82
CA GLU A 431 -22.07 -10.71 10.60
C GLU A 431 -20.68 -10.05 10.63
N ALA A 432 -19.62 -10.86 10.69
CA ALA A 432 -18.23 -10.40 10.69
C ALA A 432 -17.80 -9.67 9.39
N ARG A 433 -18.55 -9.82 8.29
CA ARG A 433 -18.27 -9.16 6.99
C ARG A 433 -18.26 -7.63 7.10
N SER A 434 -19.08 -7.08 8.00
CA SER A 434 -19.26 -5.63 8.17
C SER A 434 -18.26 -4.99 9.14
N LEU A 435 -17.57 -5.79 9.96
CA LEU A 435 -16.63 -5.30 10.97
C LEU A 435 -15.45 -4.62 10.30
N ARG A 436 -15.02 -3.43 10.71
CA ARG A 436 -13.88 -2.73 10.11
C ARG A 436 -12.55 -3.22 10.69
N VAL A 437 -11.90 -4.15 9.99
CA VAL A 437 -10.60 -4.72 10.34
C VAL A 437 -9.69 -4.71 9.11
N ASP A 438 -8.40 -4.59 9.38
CA ASP A 438 -7.32 -4.47 8.39
C ASP A 438 -6.56 -5.79 8.22
N VAL A 439 -6.75 -6.74 9.15
CA VAL A 439 -6.18 -8.10 9.13
C VAL A 439 -7.12 -9.08 9.81
N VAL A 440 -7.20 -10.31 9.30
CA VAL A 440 -7.79 -11.45 10.00
C VAL A 440 -6.73 -12.54 10.18
N ALA A 441 -6.59 -13.07 11.39
CA ALA A 441 -5.67 -14.16 11.71
C ALA A 441 -6.44 -15.42 12.14
N PHE A 442 -6.24 -16.53 11.43
CA PHE A 442 -6.90 -17.80 11.71
C PHE A 442 -6.04 -18.98 11.22
N SER A 443 -5.72 -19.93 12.10
CA SER A 443 -4.84 -21.06 11.81
C SER A 443 -5.48 -22.42 12.17
N GLY A 444 -6.77 -22.60 11.88
CA GLY A 444 -7.49 -23.85 12.14
C GLY A 444 -7.43 -24.85 10.98
N THR A 445 -8.35 -25.82 10.98
CA THR A 445 -8.49 -26.79 9.88
C THR A 445 -8.75 -26.12 8.51
N PRO A 446 -8.39 -26.76 7.39
CA PRO A 446 -8.66 -26.23 6.05
C PRO A 446 -10.14 -25.89 5.80
N GLU A 447 -11.06 -26.67 6.35
CA GLU A 447 -12.51 -26.46 6.20
C GLU A 447 -12.94 -25.17 6.89
N ALA A 448 -12.50 -24.95 8.14
CA ALA A 448 -12.80 -23.74 8.88
C ALA A 448 -12.11 -22.52 8.25
N ALA A 449 -10.86 -22.67 7.81
CA ALA A 449 -10.10 -21.60 7.17
C ALA A 449 -10.75 -21.16 5.85
N ARG A 450 -11.34 -22.09 5.09
CA ARG A 450 -12.11 -21.77 3.87
C ARG A 450 -13.34 -20.91 4.18
N ILE A 451 -14.05 -21.19 5.28
CA ILE A 451 -15.18 -20.35 5.71
C ILE A 451 -14.69 -18.93 6.02
N VAL A 452 -13.62 -18.80 6.81
CA VAL A 452 -13.03 -17.49 7.13
C VAL A 452 -12.58 -16.76 5.87
N ARG A 453 -11.88 -17.43 4.95
CA ARG A 453 -11.40 -16.82 3.70
C ARG A 453 -12.55 -16.27 2.85
N LYS A 454 -13.65 -17.02 2.68
CA LYS A 454 -14.82 -16.55 1.92
C LYS A 454 -15.44 -15.30 2.55
N VAL A 455 -15.58 -15.28 3.87
CA VAL A 455 -16.07 -14.10 4.60
C VAL A 455 -15.17 -12.90 4.35
N VAL A 456 -13.85 -13.09 4.38
CA VAL A 456 -12.88 -12.02 4.18
C VAL A 456 -12.89 -11.51 2.74
N ALA A 457 -12.95 -12.38 1.74
CA ALA A 457 -12.95 -12.04 0.32
C ALA A 457 -14.21 -11.30 -0.14
N GLU A 458 -15.34 -11.47 0.56
CA GLU A 458 -16.59 -10.77 0.26
C GLU A 458 -16.67 -9.33 0.79
N ARG A 459 -15.68 -8.89 1.58
CA ARG A 459 -15.66 -7.57 2.20
C ARG A 459 -15.50 -6.45 1.16
N ALA A 460 -16.12 -5.31 1.44
CA ALA A 460 -15.89 -4.08 0.69
C ALA A 460 -14.59 -3.38 1.15
N GLY A 461 -14.06 -2.48 0.33
CA GLY A 461 -12.82 -1.76 0.63
C GLY A 461 -11.54 -2.51 0.23
N PRO A 462 -10.41 -2.29 0.93
CA PRO A 462 -9.14 -3.01 0.69
C PRO A 462 -9.27 -4.53 0.78
N ILE A 463 -8.38 -5.26 0.10
CA ILE A 463 -8.23 -6.71 0.31
C ILE A 463 -7.61 -6.91 1.70
N VAL A 464 -8.36 -7.54 2.59
CA VAL A 464 -7.90 -7.83 3.95
C VAL A 464 -7.13 -9.15 3.94
N PRO A 465 -5.87 -9.20 4.37
CA PRO A 465 -5.10 -10.43 4.42
C PRO A 465 -5.65 -11.40 5.48
N LEU A 466 -5.69 -12.68 5.11
CA LEU A 466 -5.85 -13.80 6.03
C LEU A 466 -4.47 -14.37 6.40
N ILE A 467 -4.08 -14.23 7.67
CA ILE A 467 -2.85 -14.81 8.20
C ILE A 467 -3.14 -16.21 8.75
N SER A 468 -2.69 -17.23 8.02
CA SER A 468 -2.86 -18.64 8.39
C SER A 468 -1.69 -19.24 9.15
N GLU A 469 -0.50 -18.65 9.08
CA GLU A 469 0.69 -19.09 9.83
C GLU A 469 0.53 -18.80 11.33
N VAL A 470 1.00 -19.71 12.18
CA VAL A 470 1.06 -19.49 13.64
C VAL A 470 2.02 -18.35 13.99
N LEU A 471 3.19 -18.31 13.32
CA LEU A 471 4.26 -17.34 13.59
C LEU A 471 4.70 -16.59 12.33
N ASN A 472 4.05 -15.45 12.06
CA ASN A 472 4.44 -14.52 11.00
C ASN A 472 4.25 -13.06 11.44
N PRO A 473 5.17 -12.50 12.25
CA PRO A 473 5.00 -11.15 12.79
C PRO A 473 5.03 -10.06 11.71
N ALA A 474 5.73 -10.28 10.59
CA ALA A 474 5.83 -9.32 9.49
C ALA A 474 4.49 -9.14 8.76
N ALA A 475 3.65 -10.17 8.73
CA ALA A 475 2.32 -10.11 8.12
C ALA A 475 1.35 -9.16 8.86
N TYR A 476 1.65 -8.79 10.11
CA TYR A 476 0.87 -7.83 10.90
C TYR A 476 1.31 -6.38 10.73
N ALA A 477 2.27 -6.10 9.83
CA ALA A 477 2.78 -4.76 9.56
C ALA A 477 2.65 -4.39 8.07
N HIS A 478 2.58 -3.09 7.82
CA HIS A 478 2.89 -2.48 6.53
C HIS A 478 4.37 -2.12 6.50
N GLU A 479 5.02 -2.35 5.36
CA GLU A 479 6.33 -1.79 5.10
C GLU A 479 6.16 -0.36 4.58
N ARG A 480 6.91 0.61 5.10
CA ARG A 480 6.94 2.00 4.61
C ARG A 480 8.37 2.40 4.25
N ALA A 481 8.56 2.78 2.99
CA ALA A 481 9.84 3.24 2.48
C ALA A 481 9.82 4.77 2.40
N VAL A 482 10.82 5.42 3.02
CA VAL A 482 11.01 6.88 2.96
C VAL A 482 12.32 7.16 2.23
N CYS A 483 12.24 7.98 1.19
CA CYS A 483 13.37 8.38 0.36
C CYS A 483 13.50 9.90 0.36
N VAL A 484 14.63 10.40 0.87
CA VAL A 484 14.90 11.84 1.01
C VAL A 484 16.07 12.24 0.12
N ASP A 485 15.87 13.23 -0.75
CA ASP A 485 16.99 13.93 -1.41
C ASP A 485 17.69 14.84 -0.38
N THR A 486 18.83 14.37 0.12
CA THR A 486 19.67 15.11 1.08
C THR A 486 20.49 16.22 0.42
N THR A 487 20.47 16.31 -0.91
CA THR A 487 21.17 17.35 -1.69
C THR A 487 20.26 18.48 -2.16
N ALA A 488 18.98 18.45 -1.81
CA ALA A 488 17.99 19.45 -2.21
C ALA A 488 18.39 20.90 -1.85
N ALA A 489 19.25 21.09 -0.85
CA ALA A 489 19.83 22.38 -0.48
C ALA A 489 20.91 22.90 -1.44
N GLY A 490 21.34 22.11 -2.43
CA GLY A 490 22.34 22.48 -3.44
C GLY A 490 23.75 21.88 -3.21
N GLY A 491 23.90 20.92 -2.29
CA GLY A 491 25.19 20.28 -1.99
C GLY A 491 25.03 19.06 -1.09
N ASN A 492 26.08 18.26 -0.94
CA ASN A 492 26.09 17.05 -0.11
C ASN A 492 27.00 17.23 1.11
N ALA A 493 26.41 17.35 2.29
CA ALA A 493 27.15 17.57 3.54
C ALA A 493 28.11 16.41 3.87
N SER A 494 27.69 15.16 3.63
CA SER A 494 28.52 13.98 3.90
C SER A 494 29.77 13.93 3.01
N LEU A 495 29.67 14.36 1.75
CA LEU A 495 30.82 14.49 0.86
C LEU A 495 31.76 15.62 1.28
N LEU A 496 31.22 16.74 1.76
CA LEU A 496 32.04 17.84 2.28
C LEU A 496 32.81 17.46 3.54
N ALA A 497 32.26 16.58 4.38
CA ALA A 497 32.92 16.08 5.58
C ALA A 497 33.93 14.95 5.31
N ALA A 498 33.85 14.29 4.14
CA ALA A 498 34.74 13.20 3.75
C ALA A 498 35.97 13.66 2.93
N ALA A 499 35.99 14.93 2.51
CA ALA A 499 37.10 15.60 1.84
C ALA A 499 38.08 16.19 2.86
#